data_AF-A0A315R991-F1
#
_entry.id   AF-A0A315R991-F1
#
_cell.length_a   1.000
_cell.length_b   1.000
_cell.length_c   1.000
_cell.angle_alpha   90.00
_cell.angle_beta   90.00
_cell.angle_gamma   90.00
#
_symmetry.space_group_name_H-M   'P 1'
#
loop_
_entity.id
_entity.type
_entity.pdbx_description
1 polymer ?
#
loop_
_entity_poly.entity_id
_entity_poly.type
_entity_poly.pdbx_seq_one_letter_code
_entity_poly.pdbx_strand_id
1 'polypeptide(L)'
;MRNQDYLPRIIDKAVESHLKTFGAVCIEGAKWCGKTWTANIHSNSSIYLGDPAGNFQNKSLAKIDPKLVLEGDSPRLIDEWQEVPELWDAVRFEVDQRGRKGQFILTGSATPAQKGILHSGAGRISTLRMRPMSLYESKDSSGQISFQDICNGSYKNIGVDEASIDTIIKLIIRGGWPGSLGIEASDYTTLAREYLNATINHDIYRLEGINRNTRK
;
A
#
# COMPACT_ATOMS: atom_id res chain seq x y z
N MET A 1 -10.32 -2.54 13.11
CA MET A 1 -9.32 -2.53 14.18
C MET A 1 -8.86 -1.09 14.39
N ARG A 2 -9.05 -0.49 15.57
CA ARG A 2 -8.36 0.77 15.90
C ARG A 2 -6.95 0.37 16.34
N ASN A 3 -5.99 0.44 15.41
CA ASN A 3 -4.62 -0.03 15.61
C ASN A 3 -3.85 0.94 16.50
N GLN A 4 -3.77 0.63 17.80
CA GLN A 4 -2.88 1.35 18.73
C GLN A 4 -1.41 1.26 18.30
N ASP A 5 -1.06 0.29 17.45
CA ASP A 5 0.29 0.05 16.94
C ASP A 5 0.57 0.67 15.55
N TYR A 6 -0.33 1.49 15.00
CA TYR A 6 -0.06 2.14 13.72
C TYR A 6 0.98 3.26 13.87
N LEU A 7 2.09 3.14 13.13
CA LEU A 7 3.03 4.24 12.95
C LEU A 7 2.58 5.14 11.80
N PRO A 8 2.34 6.44 12.04
CA PRO A 8 1.96 7.38 11.00
C PRO A 8 2.91 7.35 9.82
N ARG A 9 2.35 7.39 8.62
CA ARG A 9 3.09 7.34 7.36
C ARG A 9 3.12 8.72 6.74
N ILE A 10 4.22 9.08 6.07
CA ILE A 10 4.34 10.35 5.34
C ILE A 10 3.23 10.47 4.28
N ILE A 11 2.84 9.34 3.69
CA ILE A 11 1.79 9.28 2.67
C ILE A 11 0.38 9.58 3.22
N ASP A 12 0.17 9.56 4.55
CA ASP A 12 -1.15 9.82 5.16
C ASP A 12 -1.74 11.16 4.71
N LYS A 13 -0.92 12.21 4.73
CA LYS A 13 -1.32 13.55 4.27
C LYS A 13 -1.71 13.55 2.78
N ALA A 14 -1.04 12.74 1.96
CA ALA A 14 -1.38 12.61 0.55
C ALA A 14 -2.71 11.86 0.38
N VAL A 15 -2.95 10.79 1.14
CA VAL A 15 -4.22 10.06 1.14
C VAL A 15 -5.38 10.99 1.50
N GLU A 16 -5.26 11.74 2.60
CA GLU A 16 -6.29 12.70 3.02
C GLU A 16 -6.56 13.79 1.97
N SER A 17 -5.50 14.35 1.38
CA SER A 17 -5.61 15.36 0.33
C SER A 17 -6.31 14.81 -0.92
N HIS A 18 -5.96 13.58 -1.31
CA HIS A 18 -6.56 12.92 -2.46
C HIS A 18 -8.02 12.53 -2.22
N LEU A 19 -8.38 12.09 -1.01
CA LEU A 19 -9.77 11.82 -0.64
C LEU A 19 -10.65 13.09 -0.69
N LYS A 20 -10.07 14.27 -0.42
CA LYS A 20 -10.78 15.55 -0.59
C LYS A 20 -10.95 15.95 -2.06
N THR A 21 -10.11 15.42 -2.96
CA THR A 21 -10.03 15.86 -4.36
C THR A 21 -10.74 14.90 -5.33
N PHE A 22 -10.66 13.60 -5.07
CA PHE A 22 -11.14 12.53 -5.95
C PHE A 22 -12.27 11.72 -5.31
N GLY A 23 -13.05 11.03 -6.13
CA GLY A 23 -14.10 10.14 -5.64
C GLY A 23 -13.54 8.87 -5.01
N ALA A 24 -12.39 8.41 -5.51
CA ALA A 24 -11.67 7.27 -4.94
C ALA A 24 -10.16 7.47 -4.98
N VAL A 25 -9.45 6.78 -4.09
CA VAL A 25 -7.99 6.74 -4.02
C VAL A 25 -7.51 5.29 -4.10
N CYS A 26 -6.62 4.97 -5.04
CA CYS A 26 -5.95 3.68 -5.11
C CYS A 26 -4.56 3.79 -4.49
N ILE A 27 -4.27 3.01 -3.45
CA ILE A 27 -2.96 2.91 -2.82
C ILE A 27 -2.27 1.66 -3.35
N GLU A 28 -1.24 1.85 -4.15
CA GLU A 28 -0.46 0.79 -4.78
C GLU A 28 0.93 0.70 -4.18
N GLY A 29 1.48 -0.51 -4.12
CA GLY A 29 2.81 -0.69 -3.54
C GLY A 29 3.19 -2.15 -3.39
N ALA A 30 4.44 -2.37 -2.98
CA ALA A 30 4.95 -3.70 -2.71
C ALA A 30 4.10 -4.45 -1.67
N LYS A 31 4.16 -5.78 -1.68
CA LYS A 31 3.57 -6.56 -0.59
C LYS A 31 4.24 -6.16 0.72
N TRP A 32 3.47 -6.26 1.80
CA TRP A 32 3.98 -6.03 3.16
C TRP A 32 4.47 -4.60 3.47
N CYS A 33 4.26 -3.60 2.60
CA CYS A 33 4.69 -2.22 2.87
C CYS A 33 3.72 -1.38 3.73
N GLY A 34 2.57 -1.95 4.14
CA GLY A 34 1.60 -1.29 5.04
C GLY A 34 0.38 -0.64 4.37
N LYS A 35 0.07 -0.96 3.11
CA LYS A 35 -1.06 -0.36 2.35
C LYS A 35 -2.40 -0.53 3.06
N THR A 36 -2.76 -1.77 3.39
CA THR A 36 -4.04 -2.11 4.05
C THR A 36 -4.19 -1.40 5.39
N TRP A 37 -3.10 -1.29 6.16
CA TRP A 37 -3.09 -0.58 7.44
C TRP A 37 -3.31 0.92 7.26
N THR A 38 -2.55 1.53 6.33
CA THR A 38 -2.70 2.94 5.96
C THR A 38 -4.13 3.22 5.50
N ALA A 39 -4.66 2.41 4.58
CA ALA A 39 -6.02 2.56 4.06
C ALA A 39 -7.09 2.42 5.15
N ASN A 40 -6.92 1.49 6.09
CA ASN A 40 -7.83 1.30 7.21
C ASN A 40 -7.95 2.54 8.09
N ILE A 41 -6.83 3.21 8.39
CA ILE A 41 -6.79 4.43 9.21
C ILE A 41 -7.62 5.55 8.58
N HIS A 42 -7.68 5.60 7.24
CA HIS A 42 -8.42 6.61 6.48
C HIS A 42 -9.82 6.15 6.04
N SER A 43 -10.27 4.96 6.46
CA SER A 43 -11.56 4.38 6.06
C SER A 43 -12.54 4.28 7.22
N ASN A 44 -13.83 4.39 6.92
CA ASN A 44 -14.92 4.21 7.88
C ASN A 44 -15.53 2.79 7.82
N SER A 45 -15.35 2.09 6.70
CA SER A 45 -15.71 0.68 6.55
C SER A 45 -14.73 -0.02 5.63
N SER A 46 -14.67 -1.36 5.69
CA SER A 46 -13.71 -2.15 4.90
C SER A 46 -14.31 -3.46 4.42
N ILE A 47 -13.89 -3.91 3.24
CA ILE A 47 -14.04 -5.28 2.76
C ILE A 47 -12.69 -5.83 2.29
N TYR A 48 -12.42 -7.07 2.68
CA TYR A 48 -11.18 -7.78 2.36
C TYR A 48 -11.49 -8.91 1.38
N LEU A 49 -11.07 -8.77 0.13
CA LEU A 49 -11.33 -9.78 -0.91
C LEU A 49 -10.48 -11.04 -0.70
N GLY A 50 -9.28 -10.87 -0.14
CA GLY A 50 -8.37 -11.97 0.19
C GLY A 50 -8.72 -12.72 1.48
N ASP A 51 -9.77 -12.34 2.21
CA ASP A 51 -10.16 -13.02 3.44
C ASP A 51 -10.65 -14.45 3.14
N PRO A 52 -9.99 -15.49 3.67
CA PRO A 52 -10.40 -16.88 3.45
C PRO A 52 -11.70 -17.25 4.18
N ALA A 53 -12.20 -16.41 5.10
CA ALA A 53 -13.44 -16.66 5.82
C ALA A 53 -14.60 -16.95 4.84
N GLY A 54 -15.42 -17.95 5.20
CA GLY A 54 -16.55 -18.37 4.37
C GLY A 54 -16.13 -18.88 2.97
N ASN A 55 -14.91 -19.42 2.81
CA ASN A 55 -14.36 -19.89 1.53
C ASN A 55 -14.22 -18.75 0.50
N PHE A 56 -13.56 -17.65 0.88
CA PHE A 56 -13.39 -16.46 0.04
C PHE A 56 -14.73 -15.87 -0.42
N GLN A 57 -15.70 -15.81 0.50
CA GLN A 57 -17.06 -15.36 0.21
C GLN A 57 -17.07 -13.93 -0.37
N ASN A 58 -16.26 -13.03 0.16
CA ASN A 58 -16.17 -11.64 -0.31
C ASN A 58 -15.75 -11.55 -1.78
N LYS A 59 -14.75 -12.34 -2.17
CA LYS A 59 -14.30 -12.41 -3.57
C LYS A 59 -15.37 -13.00 -4.47
N SER A 60 -16.06 -14.05 -4.00
CA SER A 60 -17.15 -14.67 -4.76
C SER A 60 -18.31 -13.72 -4.95
N LEU A 61 -18.67 -12.96 -3.91
CA LEU A 61 -19.71 -11.92 -3.96
C LEU A 61 -19.33 -10.81 -4.96
N ALA A 62 -18.10 -10.31 -4.90
CA ALA A 62 -17.59 -9.29 -5.80
C ALA A 62 -17.61 -9.74 -7.28
N LYS A 63 -17.39 -11.03 -7.55
CA LYS A 63 -17.47 -11.59 -8.91
C LYS A 63 -18.89 -11.74 -9.43
N ILE A 64 -19.85 -12.01 -8.55
CA ILE A 64 -21.27 -12.14 -8.91
C ILE A 64 -21.86 -10.75 -9.18
N ASP A 65 -21.66 -9.83 -8.24
CA ASP A 65 -22.10 -8.45 -8.37
C ASP A 65 -21.12 -7.51 -7.64
N PRO A 66 -20.26 -6.80 -8.40
CA PRO A 66 -19.34 -5.80 -7.85
C PRO A 66 -20.03 -4.71 -7.02
N LYS A 67 -21.31 -4.38 -7.26
CA LYS A 67 -22.00 -3.31 -6.54
C LYS A 67 -22.24 -3.66 -5.08
N LEU A 68 -22.52 -4.92 -4.78
CA LEU A 68 -22.80 -5.38 -3.41
C LEU A 68 -21.64 -5.11 -2.47
N VAL A 69 -20.40 -5.16 -2.97
CA VAL A 69 -19.23 -4.92 -2.14
C VAL A 69 -18.87 -3.44 -1.99
N LEU A 70 -19.51 -2.54 -2.76
CA LEU A 70 -19.36 -1.07 -2.63
C LEU A 70 -20.22 -0.47 -1.50
N GLU A 71 -21.15 -1.25 -0.93
CA GLU A 71 -22.03 -0.80 0.15
C GLU A 71 -21.29 -0.71 1.49
N GLY A 72 -21.47 0.39 2.21
CA GLY A 72 -20.88 0.65 3.52
C GLY A 72 -20.48 2.11 3.70
N ASP A 73 -20.02 2.45 4.90
CA ASP A 73 -19.66 3.82 5.25
C ASP A 73 -18.45 4.31 4.44
N SER A 74 -18.57 5.50 3.85
CA SER A 74 -17.50 6.16 3.09
C SER A 74 -16.53 6.93 4.01
N PRO A 75 -15.22 6.95 3.76
CA PRO A 75 -14.53 6.22 2.70
C PRO A 75 -14.50 4.71 2.98
N ARG A 76 -14.88 3.90 1.99
CA ARG A 76 -14.88 2.44 2.10
C ARG A 76 -13.62 1.85 1.52
N LEU A 77 -12.90 1.06 2.31
CA LEU A 77 -11.74 0.29 1.86
C LEU A 77 -12.19 -0.97 1.11
N ILE A 78 -11.67 -1.17 -0.10
CA ILE A 78 -11.71 -2.42 -0.86
C ILE A 78 -10.28 -2.92 -1.00
N ASP A 79 -9.94 -3.94 -0.23
CA ASP A 79 -8.58 -4.45 -0.14
C ASP A 79 -8.30 -5.52 -1.19
N GLU A 80 -7.13 -5.42 -1.85
CA GLU A 80 -6.67 -6.31 -2.94
C GLU A 80 -7.62 -6.34 -4.15
N TRP A 81 -8.05 -5.15 -4.62
CA TRP A 81 -9.06 -5.00 -5.68
C TRP A 81 -8.68 -5.72 -6.99
N GLN A 82 -7.39 -5.90 -7.28
CA GLN A 82 -6.92 -6.57 -8.49
C GLN A 82 -7.30 -8.06 -8.57
N GLU A 83 -7.76 -8.65 -7.46
CA GLU A 83 -8.31 -10.02 -7.44
C GLU A 83 -9.67 -10.12 -8.16
N VAL A 84 -10.36 -8.99 -8.36
CA VAL A 84 -11.60 -8.83 -9.14
C VAL A 84 -11.53 -7.49 -9.89
N PRO A 85 -10.84 -7.43 -11.05
CA PRO A 85 -10.58 -6.19 -11.80
C PRO A 85 -11.83 -5.38 -12.15
N GLU A 86 -12.99 -6.03 -12.28
CA GLU A 86 -14.31 -5.42 -12.53
C GLU A 86 -14.70 -4.39 -11.46
N LEU A 87 -14.13 -4.50 -10.25
CA LEU A 87 -14.33 -3.53 -9.18
C LEU A 87 -13.82 -2.13 -9.53
N TRP A 88 -12.78 -2.03 -10.37
CA TRP A 88 -12.27 -0.74 -10.81
C TRP A 88 -13.33 0.06 -11.55
N ASP A 89 -13.99 -0.58 -12.51
CA ASP A 89 -15.05 0.06 -13.31
C ASP A 89 -16.33 0.28 -12.49
N ALA A 90 -16.65 -0.64 -11.58
CA ALA A 90 -17.78 -0.47 -10.66
C ALA A 90 -17.58 0.76 -9.75
N VAL A 91 -16.40 0.91 -9.16
CA VAL A 91 -16.03 2.08 -8.33
C VAL A 91 -16.07 3.36 -9.15
N ARG A 92 -15.51 3.35 -10.37
CA ARG A 92 -15.54 4.50 -11.28
C ARG A 92 -16.97 4.94 -11.55
N PHE A 93 -17.84 4.00 -11.92
CA PHE A 93 -19.25 4.26 -12.19
C PHE A 93 -19.98 4.80 -10.96
N GLU A 94 -19.77 4.18 -9.79
CA GLU A 94 -20.41 4.60 -8.54
C GLU A 94 -19.96 5.99 -8.08
N VAL A 95 -18.69 6.34 -8.32
CA VAL A 95 -18.16 7.68 -8.09
C VAL A 95 -18.91 8.72 -8.92
N ASP A 96 -19.12 8.45 -10.21
CA ASP A 96 -19.85 9.34 -11.12
C ASP A 96 -21.33 9.46 -10.69
N GLN A 97 -21.98 8.35 -10.31
CA GLN A 97 -23.37 8.32 -9.87
C GLN A 97 -23.62 9.10 -8.57
N ARG A 98 -22.75 8.93 -7.57
CA ARG A 98 -22.90 9.60 -6.27
C ARG A 98 -22.45 11.06 -6.32
N GLY A 99 -21.54 11.42 -7.21
CA GLY A 99 -21.05 12.79 -7.39
C GLY A 99 -20.29 13.37 -6.18
N ARG A 100 -19.81 12.54 -5.25
CA ARG A 100 -19.11 12.96 -4.02
C ARG A 100 -17.61 12.64 -4.06
N LYS A 101 -16.83 13.27 -3.18
CA LYS A 101 -15.42 12.98 -2.98
C LYS A 101 -15.23 11.99 -1.82
N GLY A 102 -14.08 11.32 -1.76
CA GLY A 102 -13.68 10.48 -0.63
C GLY A 102 -14.59 9.28 -0.38
N GLN A 103 -15.08 8.64 -1.44
CA GLN A 103 -16.04 7.55 -1.35
C GLN A 103 -15.37 6.20 -1.12
N PHE A 104 -14.24 5.95 -1.79
CA PHE A 104 -13.56 4.66 -1.79
C PHE A 104 -12.05 4.79 -1.62
N ILE A 105 -11.47 3.80 -0.95
CA ILE A 105 -10.03 3.55 -0.92
C ILE A 105 -9.82 2.14 -1.48
N LEU A 106 -9.00 2.03 -2.52
CA LEU A 106 -8.60 0.75 -3.09
C LEU A 106 -7.17 0.46 -2.65
N THR A 107 -6.83 -0.78 -2.36
CA THR A 107 -5.44 -1.20 -2.21
C THR A 107 -5.12 -2.29 -3.22
N GLY A 108 -3.91 -2.25 -3.75
CA GLY A 108 -3.45 -3.31 -4.64
C GLY A 108 -1.93 -3.40 -4.73
N SER A 109 -1.45 -4.54 -5.20
CA SER A 109 -0.03 -4.68 -5.51
C SER A 109 0.35 -3.76 -6.68
N ALA A 110 1.57 -3.22 -6.67
CA ALA A 110 2.08 -2.33 -7.73
C ALA A 110 2.31 -3.02 -9.09
N THR A 111 1.84 -4.25 -9.26
CA THR A 111 2.09 -5.06 -10.43
C THR A 111 0.84 -5.07 -11.32
N PRO A 112 0.97 -4.70 -12.62
CA PRO A 112 -0.19 -4.40 -13.44
C PRO A 112 -0.93 -5.69 -13.83
N ALA A 113 -2.05 -5.97 -13.18
CA ALA A 113 -3.12 -6.71 -13.82
C ALA A 113 -3.98 -5.70 -14.62
N GLN A 114 -3.43 -5.16 -15.72
CA GLN A 114 -4.22 -4.34 -16.65
C GLN A 114 -5.27 -5.15 -17.43
N LYS A 115 -5.23 -6.50 -17.33
CA LYS A 115 -6.24 -7.37 -17.93
C LYS A 115 -7.55 -7.25 -17.14
N GLY A 116 -8.58 -6.70 -17.79
CA GLY A 116 -9.93 -6.61 -17.24
C GLY A 116 -10.37 -5.19 -16.84
N ILE A 117 -9.48 -4.20 -16.91
CA ILE A 117 -9.84 -2.79 -16.70
C ILE A 117 -10.31 -2.20 -18.03
N LEU A 118 -11.57 -1.76 -18.12
CA LEU A 118 -12.12 -1.14 -19.34
C LEU A 118 -11.69 0.33 -19.48
N HIS A 119 -11.48 1.03 -18.36
CA HIS A 119 -11.20 2.46 -18.36
C HIS A 119 -10.07 2.87 -17.39
N SER A 120 -9.30 3.89 -17.76
CA SER A 120 -8.14 4.37 -17.00
C SER A 120 -8.46 4.96 -15.60
N GLY A 121 -9.74 5.13 -15.24
CA GLY A 121 -10.14 5.77 -13.98
C GLY A 121 -9.85 7.28 -13.90
N ALA A 122 -9.36 7.89 -14.98
CA ALA A 122 -8.89 9.28 -15.01
C ALA A 122 -9.94 10.28 -14.51
N GLY A 123 -9.54 11.11 -13.54
CA GLY A 123 -10.38 12.14 -12.91
C GLY A 123 -11.32 11.63 -11.82
N ARG A 124 -11.46 10.30 -11.63
CA ARG A 124 -12.33 9.69 -10.60
C ARG A 124 -11.54 8.98 -9.52
N ILE A 125 -10.55 8.21 -9.94
CA ILE A 125 -9.67 7.41 -9.10
C ILE A 125 -8.26 7.99 -9.20
N SER A 126 -7.71 8.46 -8.09
CA SER A 126 -6.31 8.87 -8.05
C SER A 126 -5.43 7.76 -7.52
N THR A 127 -4.32 7.46 -8.19
CA THR A 127 -3.37 6.43 -7.74
C THR A 127 -2.22 7.06 -6.95
N LEU A 128 -1.96 6.51 -5.76
CA LEU A 128 -0.85 6.85 -4.87
C LEU A 128 0.08 5.65 -4.75
N ARG A 129 1.36 5.83 -5.09
CA ARG A 129 2.38 4.80 -4.92
C ARG A 129 2.98 4.88 -3.52
N MET A 130 2.67 3.88 -2.70
CA MET A 130 3.24 3.66 -1.38
C MET A 130 4.55 2.88 -1.45
N ARG A 131 5.57 3.37 -0.74
CA ARG A 131 6.86 2.70 -0.54
C ARG A 131 6.94 2.12 0.88
N PRO A 132 7.90 1.23 1.15
CA PRO A 132 8.29 0.91 2.51
C PRO A 132 8.63 2.18 3.31
N MET A 133 8.64 2.07 4.64
CA MET A 133 8.96 3.13 5.58
C MET A 133 10.33 3.73 5.24
N SER A 134 10.36 5.05 5.16
CA SER A 134 11.59 5.82 5.23
C SER A 134 12.23 5.68 6.61
N LEU A 135 13.52 5.99 6.70
CA LEU A 135 14.24 5.98 7.98
C LEU A 135 13.63 6.94 9.00
N TYR A 136 12.97 8.01 8.55
CA TYR A 136 12.23 8.91 9.43
C TYR A 136 10.98 8.25 10.01
N GLU A 137 10.19 7.58 9.17
CA GLU A 137 8.98 6.87 9.62
C GLU A 137 9.32 5.71 10.57
N SER A 138 10.44 5.01 10.34
CA SER A 138 10.92 3.93 11.21
C SER A 138 11.71 4.39 12.43
N LYS A 139 11.88 5.72 12.62
CA LYS A 139 12.60 6.35 13.74
C LYS A 139 14.11 6.07 13.78
N ASP A 140 14.71 5.61 12.69
CA ASP A 140 16.18 5.47 12.58
C ASP A 140 16.86 6.80 12.19
N SER A 141 16.12 7.70 11.55
CA SER A 141 16.55 9.06 11.27
C SER A 141 15.98 10.02 12.29
N SER A 142 16.80 10.96 12.76
CA SER A 142 16.39 12.01 13.70
C SER A 142 15.36 12.98 13.12
N GLY A 143 15.25 13.07 11.79
CA GLY A 143 14.36 14.00 11.10
C GLY A 143 14.67 15.48 11.37
N GLN A 144 15.83 15.81 11.93
CA GLN A 144 16.20 17.18 12.28
C GLN A 144 16.40 18.07 11.04
N ILE A 145 16.66 17.46 9.88
CA ILE A 145 16.72 18.12 8.57
C ILE A 145 15.58 17.59 7.70
N SER A 146 14.72 18.49 7.26
CA SER A 146 13.65 18.19 6.30
C SER A 146 14.09 18.53 4.88
N PHE A 147 13.90 17.59 3.96
CA PHE A 147 14.14 17.86 2.53
C PHE A 147 13.22 18.97 1.99
N GLN A 148 11.99 19.05 2.50
CA GLN A 148 11.06 20.11 2.14
C GLN A 148 11.58 21.49 2.58
N ASP A 149 12.16 21.59 3.76
CA ASP A 149 12.72 22.85 4.26
C ASP A 149 13.97 23.26 3.49
N ILE A 150 14.78 22.30 3.04
CA ILE A 150 15.89 22.56 2.12
C ILE A 150 15.35 23.16 0.82
N CYS A 151 14.34 22.55 0.21
CA CYS A 151 13.75 23.05 -1.04
C CYS A 151 13.11 24.43 -0.87
N ASN A 152 12.56 24.74 0.30
CA ASN A 152 11.93 26.02 0.60
C ASN A 152 12.92 27.10 1.09
N GLY A 153 14.20 26.75 1.26
CA GLY A 153 15.22 27.65 1.80
C GLY A 153 15.02 28.01 3.28
N SER A 154 14.22 27.24 4.03
CA SER A 154 13.84 27.49 5.43
C SER A 154 14.64 26.64 6.43
N TYR A 155 15.76 26.05 6.01
CA TYR A 155 16.57 25.16 6.84
C TYR A 155 17.60 25.92 7.70
N LYS A 156 18.04 25.27 8.79
CA LYS A 156 19.16 25.72 9.60
C LYS A 156 20.30 24.72 9.48
N ASN A 157 21.53 25.21 9.35
CA ASN A 157 22.71 24.36 9.44
C ASN A 157 22.84 23.84 10.86
N ILE A 158 22.74 22.52 11.01
CA ILE A 158 22.90 21.82 12.28
C ILE A 158 23.99 20.76 12.12
N GLY A 159 24.85 20.63 13.12
CA GLY A 159 25.73 19.48 13.22
C GLY A 159 24.90 18.26 13.54
N VAL A 160 25.07 17.19 12.78
CA VAL A 160 24.47 15.88 13.04
C VAL A 160 25.59 14.87 13.24
N ASP A 161 25.35 13.87 14.09
CA ASP A 161 26.30 12.78 14.25
C ASP A 161 26.45 12.02 12.93
N GLU A 162 27.68 11.64 12.60
CA GLU A 162 27.95 10.86 11.40
C GLU A 162 27.39 9.44 11.58
N ALA A 163 26.53 9.02 10.65
CA ALA A 163 26.00 7.67 10.65
C ALA A 163 27.13 6.69 10.29
N SER A 164 27.37 5.69 11.14
CA SER A 164 28.36 4.67 10.85
C SER A 164 27.97 3.85 9.62
N ILE A 165 28.96 3.47 8.80
CA ILE A 165 28.74 2.63 7.61
C ILE A 165 28.07 1.30 8.01
N ASP A 166 28.44 0.72 9.16
CA ASP A 166 27.82 -0.50 9.69
C ASP A 166 26.32 -0.33 9.95
N THR A 167 25.91 0.79 10.56
CA THR A 167 24.50 1.14 10.77
C THR A 167 23.76 1.25 9.44
N ILE A 168 24.35 1.92 8.45
CA ILE A 168 23.74 2.10 7.13
C ILE A 168 23.53 0.73 6.45
N ILE A 169 24.55 -0.15 6.48
CA ILE A 169 24.46 -1.50 5.93
C ILE A 169 23.33 -2.29 6.61
N LYS A 170 23.26 -2.27 7.95
CA LYS A 170 22.20 -2.96 8.70
C LYS A 170 20.82 -2.47 8.30
N LEU A 171 20.62 -1.16 8.17
CA LEU A 171 19.33 -0.58 7.76
C LEU A 171 18.96 -0.92 6.31
N ILE A 172 19.93 -0.98 5.40
CA ILE A 172 19.71 -1.45 4.02
C ILE A 172 19.23 -2.90 4.01
N ILE A 173 19.87 -3.78 4.79
CA ILE A 173 19.51 -5.20 4.85
C ILE A 173 18.14 -5.39 5.51
N ARG A 174 17.86 -4.70 6.62
CA ARG A 174 16.53 -4.72 7.28
C ARG A 174 15.41 -4.27 6.33
N GLY A 175 15.73 -3.30 5.47
CA GLY A 175 14.75 -2.58 4.66
C GLY A 175 13.78 -1.75 5.49
N GLY A 176 12.71 -1.30 4.83
CA GLY A 176 11.70 -0.40 5.40
C GLY A 176 10.33 -1.03 5.63
N TRP A 177 10.20 -2.35 5.66
CA TRP A 177 8.88 -2.96 5.89
C TRP A 177 8.41 -2.70 7.32
N PRO A 178 7.14 -2.33 7.57
CA PRO A 178 6.65 -2.15 8.93
C PRO A 178 6.88 -3.36 9.85
N GLY A 179 6.76 -4.58 9.31
CA GLY A 179 7.01 -5.80 10.07
C GLY A 179 8.49 -6.14 10.28
N SER A 180 9.43 -5.34 9.73
CA SER A 180 10.86 -5.48 10.05
C SER A 180 11.28 -4.65 11.27
N LEU A 181 10.39 -3.81 11.78
CA LEU A 181 10.63 -3.03 12.99
C LEU A 181 10.67 -3.93 14.23
N GLY A 182 11.63 -3.68 15.12
CA GLY A 182 11.80 -4.46 16.35
C GLY A 182 12.49 -5.82 16.17
N ILE A 183 12.90 -6.18 14.95
CA ILE A 183 13.72 -7.36 14.69
C ILE A 183 15.18 -7.07 15.10
N GLU A 184 15.85 -8.08 15.66
CA GLU A 184 17.26 -8.03 15.99
C GLU A 184 18.15 -8.01 14.74
N ALA A 185 19.26 -7.29 14.79
CA ALA A 185 20.13 -7.11 13.63
C ALA A 185 20.69 -8.45 13.06
N SER A 186 20.79 -9.49 13.90
CA SER A 186 21.18 -10.84 13.49
C SER A 186 20.22 -11.47 12.47
N ASP A 187 18.95 -11.08 12.49
CA ASP A 187 17.87 -11.72 11.70
C ASP A 187 17.49 -10.93 10.43
N TYR A 188 18.06 -9.74 10.23
CA TYR A 188 17.77 -8.90 9.05
C TYR A 188 18.00 -9.63 7.74
N THR A 189 19.09 -10.41 7.66
CA THR A 189 19.42 -11.17 6.45
C THR A 189 18.39 -12.26 6.17
N THR A 190 17.92 -12.96 7.21
CA THR A 190 16.90 -14.00 7.09
C THR A 190 15.61 -13.40 6.56
N LEU A 191 15.16 -12.29 7.14
CA LEU A 191 13.95 -11.59 6.71
C LEU A 191 14.02 -11.16 5.24
N ALA A 192 15.10 -10.48 4.85
CA ALA A 192 15.28 -10.00 3.48
C ALA A 192 15.29 -11.16 2.48
N ARG A 193 15.98 -12.27 2.83
CA ARG A 193 16.06 -13.46 1.99
C ARG A 193 14.69 -14.13 1.82
N GLU A 194 13.93 -14.31 2.89
CA GLU A 194 12.61 -14.93 2.81
C GLU A 194 11.61 -14.07 2.03
N TYR A 195 11.65 -12.75 2.18
CA TYR A 195 10.84 -11.84 1.37
C TYR A 195 11.16 -11.97 -0.13
N LEU A 196 12.45 -11.99 -0.48
CA LEU A 196 12.89 -12.17 -1.87
C LEU A 196 12.49 -13.54 -2.41
N ASN A 197 12.70 -14.61 -1.65
CA ASN A 197 12.33 -15.98 -2.02
C ASN A 197 10.82 -16.07 -2.29
N ALA A 198 9.98 -15.51 -1.42
CA ALA A 198 8.53 -15.51 -1.61
C ALA A 198 8.12 -14.74 -2.87
N THR A 199 8.73 -13.58 -3.10
CA THR A 199 8.45 -12.76 -4.29
C THR A 199 8.84 -13.48 -5.58
N ILE A 200 10.03 -14.08 -5.61
CA ILE A 200 10.53 -14.82 -6.78
C ILE A 200 9.65 -16.05 -7.04
N ASN A 201 9.41 -16.88 -6.01
CA ASN A 201 8.74 -18.17 -6.16
C ASN A 201 7.23 -18.06 -6.38
N HIS A 202 6.57 -17.00 -5.93
CA HIS A 202 5.11 -16.88 -6.04
C HIS A 202 4.64 -15.76 -6.94
N ASP A 203 5.35 -14.64 -7.01
CA ASP A 203 4.84 -13.45 -7.70
C ASP A 203 5.35 -13.33 -9.14
N ILE A 204 6.63 -13.61 -9.38
CA ILE A 204 7.18 -13.60 -10.75
C ILE A 204 6.51 -14.67 -11.62
N TYR A 205 6.27 -15.87 -11.06
CA TYR A 205 5.62 -16.97 -11.77
C TYR A 205 4.16 -16.71 -12.12
N ARG A 206 3.44 -15.93 -11.30
CA ARG A 206 2.06 -15.52 -11.60
C ARG A 206 1.98 -14.51 -12.73
N LEU A 207 3.03 -13.72 -12.97
CA LEU A 207 3.05 -12.64 -13.96
C LEU A 207 3.31 -13.14 -15.38
N GLU A 208 4.21 -14.11 -15.54
CA GLU A 208 4.58 -14.58 -16.89
C GLU A 208 3.65 -15.69 -17.40
N GLY A 209 2.89 -16.37 -16.54
CA GLY A 209 2.15 -17.58 -16.94
C GLY A 209 3.06 -18.72 -17.42
N ILE A 210 4.37 -18.57 -17.29
CA ILE A 210 5.40 -19.53 -17.71
C ILE A 210 6.03 -20.10 -16.44
N ASN A 211 5.80 -21.40 -16.23
CA ASN A 211 6.35 -22.16 -15.13
C ASN A 211 7.82 -22.53 -15.43
N ARG A 212 8.75 -21.59 -15.25
CA ARG A 212 10.20 -21.87 -15.38
C ARG A 212 10.73 -22.47 -14.09
N ASN A 213 10.74 -23.80 -14.03
CA ASN A 213 11.27 -24.60 -12.93
C ASN A 213 12.64 -24.04 -12.44
N THR A 214 12.75 -23.62 -11.17
CA THR A 214 13.96 -23.01 -10.57
C THR A 214 15.12 -23.99 -10.35
N ARG A 215 14.98 -25.25 -10.78
CA ARG A 215 16.07 -26.23 -10.77
C ARG A 215 16.34 -26.75 -12.17
N LYS A 216 17.18 -26.02 -12.90
CA LYS A 216 18.06 -26.58 -13.94
C LYS A 216 19.21 -25.62 -14.22
#